data_AF-A0A3D5NGG8-F1
#
_entry.id   AF-A0A3D5NGG8-F1
#
_cell.length_a   1.000
_cell.length_b   1.000
_cell.length_c   1.000
_cell.angle_alpha   90.00
_cell.angle_beta   90.00
_cell.angle_gamma   90.00
#
_symmetry.space_group_name_H-M   'P 1'
#
loop_
_entity.id
_entity.type
_entity.pdbx_description
1 polymer ?
#
loop_
_entity_poly.entity_id
_entity_poly.type
_entity_poly.pdbx_seq_one_letter_code
_entity_poly.pdbx_strand_id
1 'polypeptide(L)' 'IDGVSAAVKMIEAMAMLGLRTSKVGAYASPPLKTYHGMFAGFAPQG' A
#
# COMPACT_ATOMS: atom_id res chain seq x y z
N ILE A 1 24.68 -5.06 1.44
CA ILE A 1 23.64 -4.02 1.61
C ILE A 1 22.67 -4.56 2.64
N ASP A 2 22.47 -3.86 3.75
CA ASP A 2 21.40 -4.21 4.69
C ASP A 2 20.05 -3.76 4.12
N GLY A 3 19.19 -4.72 3.79
CA GLY A 3 17.89 -4.47 3.16
C GLY A 3 16.90 -3.76 4.10
N VAL A 4 16.99 -3.99 5.41
CA VAL A 4 16.08 -3.37 6.38
C VAL A 4 16.40 -1.88 6.49
N SER A 5 17.65 -1.53 6.79
CA SER A 5 18.08 -0.13 6.86
C SER A 5 17.89 0.60 5.53
N ALA A 6 18.16 -0.07 4.40
CA ALA A 6 17.95 0.50 3.08
C ALA A 6 16.46 0.81 2.81
N ALA A 7 15.53 -0.08 3.14
CA ALA A 7 14.10 0.14 2.96
C ALA A 7 13.59 1.29 3.84
N VAL A 8 14.06 1.39 5.09
CA VAL A 8 13.72 2.50 5.99
C VAL A 8 14.12 3.83 5.36
N LYS A 9 15.38 3.95 4.91
CA LYS A 9 15.88 5.19 4.30
C LYS A 9 15.16 5.54 3.00
N MET A 10 14.75 4.54 2.22
CA MET A 10 13.97 4.75 1.00
C MET A 10 12.60 5.36 1.29
N ILE A 11 11.87 4.82 2.28
CA ILE A 11 10.55 5.33 2.64
C ILE A 11 10.63 6.72 3.28
N GLU A 12 11.64 6.99 4.12
CA GLU A 12 11.89 8.34 4.66
C GLU A 12 12.14 9.35 3.52
N ALA A 13 12.95 8.98 2.53
CA ALA A 13 13.21 9.83 1.37
C ALA A 13 11.94 10.06 0.52
N MET A 14 11.14 9.02 0.27
CA MET A 14 9.86 9.16 -0.43
C MET A 14 8.90 10.09 0.31
N ALA A 15 8.82 9.99 1.63
CA ALA A 15 8.00 10.85 2.46
C ALA A 15 8.45 12.32 2.39
N MET A 16 9.77 12.59 2.46
CA MET A 16 10.31 13.96 2.29
C MET A 16 10.00 14.54 0.91
N LEU A 17 9.98 13.71 -0.13
CA LEU A 17 9.62 14.11 -1.50
C LEU A 17 8.09 14.19 -1.73
N GLY A 18 7.26 13.84 -0.74
CA GLY A 18 5.80 13.81 -0.89
C GLY A 18 5.29 12.71 -1.84
N LEU A 19 6.11 11.70 -2.13
CA LEU A 19 5.77 10.61 -3.03
C LEU A 19 4.97 9.52 -2.31
N ARG A 20 3.92 9.04 -2.98
CA ARG A 20 3.10 7.91 -2.54
C ARG A 20 2.85 6.96 -3.69
N THR A 21 2.43 5.74 -3.39
CA THR A 21 2.00 4.78 -4.42
C THR A 21 0.89 5.40 -5.26
N SER A 22 1.08 5.44 -6.58
CA SER A 22 0.05 5.88 -7.51
C SER A 22 -1.18 4.99 -7.39
N LYS A 23 -2.36 5.58 -7.35
CA LYS A 23 -3.65 4.86 -7.39
C LYS A 23 -4.26 4.80 -8.79
N VAL A 24 -3.48 5.17 -9.80
CA VAL A 24 -3.87 5.03 -11.20
C VAL A 24 -3.41 3.66 -11.70
N GLY A 25 -4.33 2.89 -12.30
CA GLY A 25 -4.02 1.60 -12.90
C GLY A 25 -3.86 0.46 -11.89
N ALA A 26 -2.79 -0.32 -12.00
CA ALA A 26 -2.65 -1.60 -11.31
C ALA A 26 -2.66 -1.52 -9.76
N TYR A 27 -2.30 -0.38 -9.19
CA TYR A 27 -2.29 -0.15 -7.74
C TYR A 27 -3.50 0.64 -7.23
N ALA A 28 -4.54 0.80 -8.06
CA ALA A 28 -5.82 1.38 -7.65
C ALA A 28 -6.41 0.66 -6.44
N SER A 29 -7.35 1.31 -5.75
CA SER A 29 -8.08 0.67 -4.67
C SER A 29 -8.79 -0.60 -5.19
N PRO A 30 -8.78 -1.71 -4.42
CA PRO A 30 -9.47 -2.92 -4.82
C PRO A 30 -10.96 -2.65 -5.09
N PRO A 31 -11.57 -3.28 -6.11
CA PRO A 31 -12.99 -3.12 -6.39
C PRO A 31 -13.84 -3.68 -5.25
N LEU A 32 -15.00 -3.06 -5.03
CA LEU A 32 -15.97 -3.48 -4.02
C LEU A 32 -16.49 -4.89 -4.33
N LYS A 33 -16.21 -5.83 -3.41
CA LYS A 33 -16.79 -7.17 -3.40
C LYS A 33 -16.73 -7.75 -2.00
N THR A 34 -17.61 -8.70 -1.71
CA THR A 34 -17.65 -9.39 -0.41
C THR A 34 -16.42 -10.27 -0.23
N TYR A 35 -15.72 -10.10 0.90
CA TYR A 35 -14.64 -10.98 1.32
C TYR A 35 -15.19 -11.88 2.43
N HIS A 36 -14.87 -13.18 2.41
CA HIS A 36 -15.40 -14.15 3.38
C HIS A 36 -14.32 -14.66 4.34
N GLY A 37 -14.76 -15.25 5.46
CA GLY A 37 -13.87 -15.86 6.44
C GLY A 37 -12.93 -14.85 7.11
N MET A 38 -11.66 -15.23 7.29
CA MET A 38 -10.65 -14.38 7.94
C MET A 38 -10.40 -13.05 7.20
N PHE A 39 -10.81 -12.95 5.93
CA PHE A 39 -10.61 -11.75 5.13
C PHE A 39 -11.77 -10.75 5.18
N ALA A 40 -12.88 -11.08 5.86
CA ALA A 40 -14.07 -10.23 5.91
C ALA A 40 -13.76 -8.80 6.41
N GLY A 41 -12.85 -8.66 7.38
CA GLY A 41 -12.42 -7.35 7.91
C GLY A 41 -11.53 -6.52 6.98
N PHE A 42 -11.01 -7.11 5.91
CA PHE A 42 -10.20 -6.42 4.89
C PHE A 42 -10.99 -6.08 3.63
N ALA A 43 -12.30 -6.35 3.61
CA ALA A 43 -13.15 -5.94 2.51
C ALA A 43 -13.03 -4.40 2.32
N PRO A 44 -12.88 -3.92 1.08
CA PRO A 44 -12.80 -2.49 0.83
C PRO A 44 -14.11 -1.83 1.27
N GLN A 45 -13.98 -0.83 2.14
CA GLN A 45 -15.10 0.03 2.56
C GLN A 45 -15.22 1.14 1.52
N GLY A 46 -16.42 1.32 0.98
CA GLY A 46 -16.72 2.35 -0.03
C GLY A 46 -16.63 3.76 0.51
#